data_AF-A0A2E9K427-F1
#
_entry.id   AF-A0A2E9K427-F1
#
_cell.length_a   1.000
_cell.length_b   1.000
_cell.length_c   1.000
_cell.angle_alpha   90.00
_cell.angle_beta   90.00
_cell.angle_gamma   90.00
#
_symmetry.space_group_name_H-M   'P 1'
#
loop_
_entity.id
_entity.type
_entity.pdbx_description
1 polymer ?
#
loop_
_entity_poly.entity_id
_entity_poly.type
_entity_poly.pdbx_seq_one_letter_code
_entity_poly.pdbx_strand_id
1 'polypeptide(L)'
;MPTLHQYLHCPYCVRADMTANYLGIEHKKSYLLNDDEATCHKLIGAKMVPILEFDDGTAMGESLDIVEKLIEMAPAGKKLLPKTEPEKYTKHLESVSFEINALLFPRNVMIEQPEFATEEAREYFRKKKEKSLGMSFEEAFDNTEQYKKAVEVALADMPAPPLPAQQMNQLGWNDIFVFPVLRNLTMVKDLAMPDELAQYVAAVAELTDVKLYTDLAK
;
A
#
# COMPACT_ATOMS: atom_id res chain seq x y z
N MET A 1 8.29 -17.82 13.64
CA MET A 1 7.41 -16.72 13.22
C MET A 1 8.08 -16.00 12.07
N PRO A 2 7.46 -15.94 10.87
CA PRO A 2 8.06 -15.29 9.71
C PRO A 2 8.25 -13.79 9.92
N THR A 3 9.19 -13.20 9.18
CA THR A 3 9.44 -11.76 9.12
C THR A 3 8.96 -11.21 7.79
N LEU A 4 8.17 -10.14 7.84
CA LEU A 4 7.78 -9.36 6.67
C LEU A 4 8.65 -8.11 6.60
N HIS A 5 9.60 -8.09 5.65
CA HIS A 5 10.40 -6.90 5.37
C HIS A 5 9.62 -5.97 4.43
N GLN A 6 9.46 -4.72 4.84
CA GLN A 6 8.53 -3.80 4.19
C GLN A 6 8.90 -2.33 4.29
N TYR A 7 8.25 -1.52 3.46
CA TYR A 7 8.15 -0.07 3.60
C TYR A 7 6.70 0.28 3.94
N LEU A 8 6.49 1.19 4.88
CA LEU A 8 5.14 1.57 5.33
C LEU A 8 4.33 2.22 4.21
N HIS A 9 4.96 3.00 3.32
CA HIS A 9 4.27 3.64 2.18
C HIS A 9 3.97 2.67 1.02
N CYS A 10 4.61 1.51 0.97
CA CYS A 10 4.58 0.68 -0.23
C CYS A 10 3.23 -0.06 -0.32
N PRO A 11 2.41 0.19 -1.36
CA PRO A 11 1.10 -0.44 -1.47
C PRO A 11 1.21 -1.97 -1.62
N TYR A 12 2.31 -2.47 -2.19
CA TYR A 12 2.58 -3.90 -2.28
C TYR A 12 2.88 -4.51 -0.90
N CYS A 13 3.52 -3.77 0.00
CA CYS A 13 3.76 -4.22 1.36
C CYS A 13 2.46 -4.30 2.16
N VAL A 14 1.58 -3.30 1.99
CA VAL A 14 0.25 -3.28 2.59
C VAL A 14 -0.54 -4.54 2.21
N ARG A 15 -0.46 -5.03 0.96
CA ARG A 15 -1.10 -6.29 0.54
C ARG A 15 -0.73 -7.49 1.42
N ALA A 16 0.57 -7.65 1.67
CA ALA A 16 1.08 -8.75 2.48
C ALA A 16 0.72 -8.57 3.96
N ASP A 17 0.97 -7.39 4.51
CA ASP A 17 0.75 -7.08 5.93
C ASP A 17 -0.74 -7.18 6.31
N MET A 18 -1.62 -6.58 5.52
CA MET A 18 -3.07 -6.62 5.75
C MET A 18 -3.62 -8.04 5.69
N THR A 19 -3.06 -8.88 4.80
CA THR A 19 -3.44 -10.29 4.65
C THR A 19 -3.01 -11.08 5.87
N ALA A 20 -1.76 -10.92 6.32
CA ALA A 20 -1.24 -11.61 7.49
C ALA A 20 -2.06 -11.25 8.75
N ASN A 21 -2.34 -9.96 8.97
CA ASN A 21 -3.18 -9.48 10.07
C ASN A 21 -4.59 -10.10 10.01
N TYR A 22 -5.26 -10.04 8.86
CA TYR A 22 -6.62 -10.57 8.68
C TYR A 22 -6.72 -12.09 8.92
N LEU A 23 -5.73 -12.85 8.44
CA LEU A 23 -5.68 -14.30 8.61
C LEU A 23 -5.27 -14.71 10.03
N GLY A 24 -4.84 -13.77 10.87
CA GLY A 24 -4.36 -14.03 12.23
C GLY A 24 -3.00 -14.72 12.26
N ILE A 25 -2.15 -14.45 11.26
CA ILE A 25 -0.80 -15.00 11.17
C ILE A 25 0.15 -14.09 11.93
N GLU A 26 0.68 -14.59 13.04
CA GLU A 26 1.73 -13.90 13.79
C GLU A 26 2.97 -13.73 12.90
N HIS A 27 3.46 -12.50 12.78
CA HIS A 27 4.64 -12.17 11.98
C HIS A 27 5.37 -10.94 12.54
N LYS A 28 6.67 -10.86 12.28
CA LYS A 28 7.47 -9.68 12.63
C LYS A 28 7.41 -8.67 11.50
N LYS A 29 7.20 -7.39 11.80
CA LYS A 29 7.32 -6.29 10.84
C LYS A 29 8.74 -5.74 10.88
N SER A 30 9.50 -5.89 9.79
CA SER A 30 10.84 -5.33 9.65
C SER A 30 10.79 -4.18 8.64
N TYR A 31 10.83 -2.94 9.13
CA TYR A 31 10.92 -1.79 8.24
C TYR A 31 12.37 -1.53 7.81
N LEU A 32 12.66 -1.74 6.53
CA LEU A 32 13.99 -1.48 5.97
C LEU A 32 14.12 0.01 5.63
N LEU A 33 15.33 0.57 5.72
CA LEU A 33 15.61 1.87 5.11
C LEU A 33 15.45 1.78 3.59
N ASN A 34 14.97 2.84 2.95
CA ASN A 34 14.67 2.80 1.52
C ASN A 34 15.92 2.59 0.64
N ASP A 35 17.09 2.96 1.14
CA ASP A 35 18.39 2.79 0.50
C ASP A 35 19.09 1.46 0.86
N ASP A 36 18.50 0.62 1.72
CA ASP A 36 19.04 -0.71 2.05
C ASP A 36 18.76 -1.74 0.94
N GLU A 37 19.53 -1.63 -0.14
CA GLU A 37 19.48 -2.61 -1.23
C GLU A 37 20.13 -3.94 -0.81
N ALA A 38 21.13 -3.88 0.07
CA ALA A 38 21.97 -5.03 0.42
C ALA A 38 21.15 -6.14 1.08
N THR A 39 20.25 -5.78 2.01
CA THR A 39 19.35 -6.75 2.65
C THR A 39 18.43 -7.41 1.61
N CYS A 40 17.84 -6.62 0.71
CA CYS A 40 16.94 -7.14 -0.33
C CYS A 40 17.67 -8.11 -1.28
N HIS A 41 18.85 -7.73 -1.76
CA HIS A 41 19.66 -8.57 -2.64
C HIS A 41 20.14 -9.85 -1.95
N LYS A 42 20.46 -9.81 -0.66
CA LYS A 42 20.83 -11.00 0.10
C LYS A 42 19.68 -12.00 0.19
N LEU A 43 18.45 -11.52 0.43
CA LEU A 43 17.29 -12.37 0.67
C LEU A 43 16.70 -12.95 -0.61
N ILE A 44 16.57 -12.14 -1.66
CA ILE A 44 15.83 -12.52 -2.88
C ILE A 44 16.53 -12.13 -4.18
N GLY A 45 17.78 -11.65 -4.12
CA GLY A 45 18.58 -11.33 -5.30
C GLY A 45 18.22 -10.00 -6.00
N ALA A 46 17.20 -9.27 -5.54
CA ALA A 46 16.75 -8.01 -6.15
C ALA A 46 16.33 -6.97 -5.11
N LYS A 47 16.50 -5.68 -5.43
CA LYS A 47 15.99 -4.57 -4.61
C LYS A 47 14.48 -4.41 -4.76
N MET A 48 13.72 -5.12 -3.94
CA MET A 48 12.26 -5.04 -3.90
C MET A 48 11.71 -5.45 -2.53
N VAL A 49 10.51 -4.96 -2.20
CA VAL A 49 9.71 -5.33 -1.02
C VAL A 49 8.23 -5.37 -1.42
N PRO A 50 7.35 -6.14 -0.74
CA PRO A 50 7.61 -6.92 0.46
C PRO A 50 8.49 -8.15 0.23
N ILE A 51 9.15 -8.61 1.30
CA ILE A 51 9.85 -9.90 1.36
C ILE A 51 9.32 -10.66 2.58
N LEU A 52 8.85 -11.89 2.38
CA LEU A 52 8.50 -12.81 3.46
C LEU A 52 9.69 -13.74 3.72
N GLU A 53 10.34 -13.59 4.86
CA GLU A 53 11.44 -14.45 5.34
C GLU A 53 10.89 -15.46 6.37
N PHE A 54 11.19 -16.74 6.18
CA PHE A 54 10.78 -17.83 7.06
C PHE A 54 11.85 -18.11 8.14
N ASP A 55 11.47 -18.87 9.17
CA ASP A 55 12.36 -19.19 10.29
C ASP A 55 13.61 -20.00 9.88
N ASP A 56 13.55 -20.71 8.75
CA ASP A 56 14.67 -21.47 8.19
C ASP A 56 15.63 -20.62 7.34
N GLY A 57 15.37 -19.31 7.22
CA GLY A 57 16.16 -18.36 6.45
C GLY A 57 15.85 -18.35 4.95
N THR A 58 14.89 -19.16 4.48
CA THR A 58 14.37 -19.00 3.12
C THR A 58 13.50 -17.75 3.02
N ALA A 59 13.47 -17.12 1.85
CA ALA A 59 12.70 -15.90 1.64
C ALA A 59 12.06 -15.87 0.25
N MET A 60 10.95 -15.14 0.13
CA MET A 60 10.26 -14.91 -1.14
C MET A 60 9.83 -13.45 -1.28
N GLY A 61 9.86 -12.96 -2.52
CA GLY A 61 9.33 -11.66 -2.92
C GLY A 61 7.95 -11.79 -3.56
N GLU A 62 7.54 -10.75 -4.30
CA GLU A 62 6.26 -10.63 -5.00
C GLU A 62 5.02 -10.63 -4.09
N SER A 63 4.38 -9.47 -3.98
CA SER A 63 3.28 -9.28 -3.01
C SER A 63 2.11 -10.25 -3.17
N LEU A 64 1.78 -10.67 -4.40
CA LEU A 64 0.65 -11.58 -4.63
C LEU A 64 1.02 -13.02 -4.27
N ASP A 65 2.23 -13.47 -4.61
CA ASP A 65 2.76 -14.77 -4.22
C ASP A 65 2.85 -14.88 -2.69
N ILE A 66 3.25 -13.80 -2.01
CA ILE A 66 3.24 -13.72 -0.54
C ILE A 66 1.81 -13.84 0.00
N VAL A 67 0.82 -13.18 -0.61
CA VAL A 67 -0.59 -13.30 -0.20
C VAL A 67 -1.08 -14.74 -0.36
N GLU A 68 -0.80 -15.39 -1.48
CA GLU A 68 -1.12 -16.81 -1.69
C GLU A 68 -0.45 -17.68 -0.62
N LYS A 69 0.83 -17.43 -0.33
CA LYS A 69 1.56 -18.18 0.68
C LYS A 69 0.98 -18.02 2.08
N LEU A 70 0.58 -16.81 2.45
CA LEU A 70 -0.09 -16.54 3.72
C LEU A 70 -1.44 -17.27 3.80
N ILE A 71 -2.20 -17.35 2.71
CA ILE A 71 -3.45 -18.13 2.66
C ILE A 71 -3.18 -19.63 2.89
N GLU A 72 -2.12 -20.19 2.30
CA GLU A 72 -1.73 -21.59 2.54
C GLU A 72 -1.39 -21.87 4.01
N MET A 73 -0.77 -20.90 4.68
CA MET A 73 -0.35 -20.99 6.08
C MET A 73 -1.50 -20.68 7.07
N ALA A 74 -2.65 -20.23 6.58
CA ALA A 74 -3.74 -19.74 7.42
C ALA A 74 -4.36 -20.86 8.27
N PRO A 75 -4.87 -20.54 9.47
CA PRO A 75 -5.68 -21.47 10.24
C PRO A 75 -6.90 -21.98 9.46
N ALA A 76 -7.35 -23.20 9.78
CA ALA A 76 -8.50 -23.80 9.11
C ALA A 76 -9.74 -22.89 9.16
N GLY A 77 -10.36 -22.67 8.00
CA GLY A 77 -11.55 -21.83 7.85
C GLY A 77 -11.27 -20.34 7.58
N LYS A 78 -10.03 -19.87 7.71
CA LYS A 78 -9.63 -18.51 7.29
C LYS A 78 -9.28 -18.48 5.81
N LYS A 79 -10.01 -17.69 5.02
CA LYS A 79 -9.80 -17.54 3.58
C LYS A 79 -10.15 -16.12 3.13
N LEU A 80 -9.60 -15.72 2.00
CA LEU A 80 -10.09 -14.56 1.25
C LEU A 80 -11.30 -14.95 0.40
N LEU A 81 -12.24 -14.02 0.24
CA LEU A 81 -13.24 -14.10 -0.82
C LEU A 81 -12.55 -14.13 -2.20
N PRO A 82 -13.13 -14.85 -3.18
CA PRO A 82 -12.53 -15.01 -4.50
C PRO A 82 -12.41 -13.67 -5.24
N LYS A 83 -11.45 -13.62 -6.16
CA LYS A 83 -11.27 -12.50 -7.09
C LYS A 83 -12.45 -12.47 -8.08
N THR A 84 -13.14 -11.33 -8.15
CA THR A 84 -14.29 -11.14 -9.05
C THR A 84 -14.19 -9.76 -9.68
N GLU A 85 -13.86 -9.70 -10.98
CA GLU A 85 -13.81 -8.48 -11.80
C GLU A 85 -13.14 -7.27 -11.09
N PRO A 86 -11.92 -7.40 -10.52
CA PRO A 86 -11.28 -6.31 -9.78
C PRO A 86 -11.04 -5.06 -10.64
N GLU A 87 -10.91 -5.22 -11.96
CA GLU A 87 -10.78 -4.13 -12.93
C GLU A 87 -11.98 -3.18 -12.91
N LYS A 88 -13.13 -3.60 -12.39
CA LYS A 88 -14.27 -2.71 -12.11
C LYS A 88 -13.85 -1.53 -11.20
N TYR A 89 -12.89 -1.78 -10.30
CA TYR A 89 -12.36 -0.81 -9.34
C TYR A 89 -11.00 -0.28 -9.79
N THR A 90 -10.05 -1.17 -10.12
CA THR A 90 -8.64 -0.78 -10.30
C THR A 90 -8.43 0.13 -11.50
N LYS A 91 -9.24 0.01 -12.56
CA LYS A 91 -9.12 0.85 -13.76
C LYS A 91 -9.24 2.34 -13.48
N HIS A 92 -10.02 2.73 -12.45
CA HIS A 92 -10.21 4.12 -12.05
C HIS A 92 -8.95 4.68 -11.38
N LEU A 93 -8.24 3.85 -10.62
CA LEU A 93 -6.98 4.23 -9.99
C LEU A 93 -5.83 4.21 -11.01
N GLU A 94 -5.85 3.23 -11.91
CA GLU A 94 -4.86 3.08 -12.98
C GLU A 94 -4.91 4.24 -13.98
N SER A 95 -6.11 4.75 -14.30
CA SER A 95 -6.31 5.86 -15.25
C SER A 95 -5.70 7.19 -14.78
N VAL A 96 -5.48 7.36 -13.48
CA VAL A 96 -4.85 8.54 -12.86
C VAL A 96 -3.60 8.17 -12.06
N SER A 97 -2.94 7.06 -12.43
CA SER A 97 -1.79 6.54 -11.70
C SER A 97 -0.60 7.51 -11.67
N PHE A 98 -0.44 8.34 -12.70
CA PHE A 98 0.57 9.39 -12.71
C PHE A 98 0.29 10.45 -11.64
N GLU A 99 -0.94 10.95 -11.60
CA GLU A 99 -1.40 11.98 -10.65
C GLU A 99 -1.37 11.47 -9.21
N ILE A 100 -1.78 10.22 -8.98
CA ILE A 100 -1.62 9.55 -7.68
C ILE A 100 -0.15 9.55 -7.26
N ASN A 101 0.76 9.15 -8.15
CA ASN A 101 2.20 9.13 -7.84
C ASN A 101 2.77 10.53 -7.61
N ALA A 102 2.36 11.52 -8.38
CA ALA A 102 2.76 12.92 -8.22
C ALA A 102 2.27 13.50 -6.88
N LEU A 103 1.08 13.10 -6.40
CA LEU A 103 0.60 13.45 -5.08
C LEU A 103 1.37 12.74 -3.96
N LEU A 104 1.59 11.43 -4.10
CA LEU A 104 2.10 10.59 -3.01
C LEU A 104 3.62 10.64 -2.84
N PHE A 105 4.41 10.69 -3.91
CA PHE A 105 5.88 10.60 -3.79
C PHE A 105 6.50 11.74 -2.97
N PRO A 106 6.14 13.02 -3.16
CA PRO A 106 6.62 14.08 -2.28
C PRO A 106 6.17 13.87 -0.84
N ARG A 107 4.89 13.49 -0.63
CA ARG A 107 4.29 13.32 0.70
C ARG A 107 4.92 12.18 1.49
N ASN A 108 5.35 11.12 0.81
CA ASN A 108 6.01 9.98 1.44
C ASN A 108 7.22 10.38 2.29
N VAL A 109 7.99 11.38 1.85
CA VAL A 109 9.18 11.88 2.56
C VAL A 109 8.91 13.12 3.43
N MET A 110 7.70 13.69 3.37
CA MET A 110 7.25 14.81 4.22
C MET A 110 6.59 14.38 5.53
N ILE A 111 6.19 13.12 5.63
CA ILE A 111 5.63 12.52 6.84
C ILE A 111 6.63 11.56 7.46
N GLU A 112 6.50 11.30 8.76
CA GLU A 112 7.36 10.34 9.45
C GLU A 112 7.06 8.92 8.96
N GLN A 113 8.04 8.27 8.33
CA GLN A 113 7.97 6.86 7.98
C GLN A 113 9.31 6.17 8.30
N PRO A 114 9.27 4.93 8.83
CA PRO A 114 10.49 4.23 9.26
C PRO A 114 11.54 4.06 8.16
N GLU A 115 11.10 3.79 6.92
CA GLU A 115 11.98 3.61 5.76
C GLU A 115 12.72 4.88 5.33
N PHE A 116 12.31 6.03 5.86
CA PHE A 116 12.92 7.33 5.60
C PHE A 116 13.56 7.90 6.86
N ALA A 117 13.94 7.09 7.85
CA ALA A 117 14.50 7.61 9.10
C ALA A 117 15.79 8.44 8.90
N THR A 118 16.55 8.19 7.83
CA THR A 118 17.79 8.90 7.48
C THR A 118 17.61 9.84 6.28
N GLU A 119 18.42 10.89 6.21
CA GLU A 119 18.42 11.81 5.06
C GLU A 119 18.89 11.11 3.78
N GLU A 120 19.79 10.15 3.90
CA GLU A 120 20.28 9.34 2.79
C GLU A 120 19.16 8.51 2.16
N ALA A 121 18.31 7.88 2.98
CA ALA A 121 17.16 7.12 2.50
C ALA A 121 16.11 8.03 1.85
N ARG A 122 15.87 9.23 2.40
CA ARG A 122 14.99 10.26 1.80
C ARG A 122 15.52 10.68 0.42
N GLU A 123 16.80 11.01 0.33
CA GLU A 123 17.41 11.49 -0.91
C GLU A 123 17.50 10.40 -1.97
N TYR A 124 17.79 9.15 -1.57
CA TYR A 124 17.76 7.99 -2.45
C TYR A 124 16.38 7.85 -3.11
N PHE A 125 15.29 7.93 -2.31
CA PHE A 125 13.93 7.85 -2.82
C PHE A 125 13.60 9.04 -3.73
N ARG A 126 13.90 10.27 -3.29
CA ARG A 126 13.66 11.51 -4.04
C ARG A 126 14.28 11.44 -5.43
N LYS A 127 15.59 11.22 -5.54
CA LYS A 127 16.31 11.14 -6.83
C LYS A 127 15.68 10.13 -7.80
N LYS A 128 15.32 8.95 -7.29
CA LYS A 128 14.74 7.87 -8.10
C LYS A 128 13.33 8.24 -8.58
N LYS A 129 12.53 8.84 -7.73
CA LYS A 129 11.11 9.13 -8.00
C LYS A 129 10.90 10.42 -8.78
N GLU A 130 11.70 11.46 -8.56
CA GLU A 130 11.71 12.65 -9.42
C GLU A 130 12.06 12.28 -10.86
N LYS A 131 13.09 11.44 -11.05
CA LYS A 131 13.41 10.89 -12.38
C LYS A 131 12.25 10.11 -13.01
N SER A 132 11.47 9.38 -12.20
CA SER A 132 10.30 8.63 -12.67
C SER A 132 9.12 9.52 -13.02
N LEU A 133 8.93 10.64 -12.32
CA LEU A 133 7.88 11.63 -12.59
C LEU A 133 8.27 12.57 -13.74
N GLY A 134 9.57 12.73 -14.01
CA GLY A 134 10.08 13.71 -14.96
C GLY A 134 10.04 15.15 -14.43
N MET A 135 9.88 15.34 -13.11
CA MET A 135 9.82 16.63 -12.43
C MET A 135 10.32 16.53 -10.99
N SER A 136 10.59 17.67 -10.37
CA SER A 136 10.98 17.72 -8.96
C SER A 136 9.79 17.44 -8.03
N PHE A 137 10.06 17.03 -6.80
CA PHE A 137 9.02 16.88 -5.77
C PHE A 137 8.39 18.22 -5.40
N GLU A 138 9.15 19.31 -5.45
CA GLU A 138 8.62 20.67 -5.23
C GLU A 138 7.62 21.04 -6.32
N GLU A 139 7.97 20.84 -7.59
CA GLU A 139 7.06 21.06 -8.73
C GLU A 139 5.82 20.17 -8.67
N ALA A 140 5.98 18.88 -8.32
CA ALA A 140 4.85 17.98 -8.14
C ALA A 140 3.92 18.42 -6.99
N PHE A 141 4.50 18.93 -5.91
CA PHE A 141 3.75 19.43 -4.76
C PHE A 141 3.03 20.75 -5.07
N ASP A 142 3.66 21.68 -5.79
CA ASP A 142 3.05 22.93 -6.24
C ASP A 142 1.85 22.70 -7.17
N ASN A 143 1.88 21.62 -7.95
CA ASN A 143 0.77 21.19 -8.81
C ASN A 143 -0.29 20.33 -8.10
N THR A 144 -0.27 20.27 -6.76
CA THR A 144 -1.19 19.44 -5.95
C THR A 144 -2.66 19.60 -6.36
N GLU A 145 -3.16 20.83 -6.51
CA GLU A 145 -4.58 21.07 -6.81
C GLU A 145 -5.00 20.51 -8.18
N GLN A 146 -4.10 20.54 -9.17
CA GLN A 146 -4.36 19.93 -10.48
C GLN A 146 -4.47 18.40 -10.37
N TYR A 147 -3.52 17.76 -9.69
CA TYR A 147 -3.51 16.31 -9.54
C TYR A 147 -4.64 15.81 -8.65
N LYS A 148 -4.96 16.55 -7.57
CA LYS A 148 -6.13 16.27 -6.71
C LYS A 148 -7.40 16.23 -7.54
N LYS A 149 -7.65 17.27 -8.35
CA LYS A 149 -8.86 17.33 -9.18
C LYS A 149 -9.01 16.11 -10.11
N ALA A 150 -7.92 15.66 -10.73
CA ALA A 150 -7.94 14.47 -11.60
C ALA A 150 -8.27 13.20 -10.79
N VAL A 151 -7.64 13.02 -9.64
CA VAL A 151 -7.87 11.88 -8.74
C VAL A 151 -9.29 11.90 -8.18
N GLU A 152 -9.81 13.05 -7.74
CA GLU A 152 -11.16 13.20 -7.21
C GLU A 152 -12.24 12.86 -8.24
N VAL A 153 -12.05 13.25 -9.52
CA VAL A 153 -12.94 12.83 -10.61
C VAL A 153 -12.92 11.30 -10.76
N ALA A 154 -11.74 10.68 -10.78
CA ALA A 154 -11.63 9.24 -10.91
C ALA A 154 -12.26 8.48 -9.72
N LEU A 155 -12.10 9.01 -8.50
CA LEU A 155 -12.72 8.46 -7.29
C LEU A 155 -14.24 8.63 -7.30
N ALA A 156 -14.76 9.77 -7.77
CA ALA A 156 -16.20 10.01 -7.88
C ALA A 156 -16.88 9.04 -8.87
N ASP A 157 -16.19 8.66 -9.94
CA ASP A 157 -16.67 7.69 -10.93
C ASP A 157 -16.47 6.23 -10.50
N MET A 158 -15.64 5.99 -9.48
CA MET A 158 -15.28 4.65 -9.03
C MET A 158 -16.41 4.06 -8.18
N PRO A 159 -16.94 2.87 -8.51
CA PRO A 159 -17.90 2.19 -7.65
C PRO A 159 -17.24 1.80 -6.33
N ALA A 160 -17.91 2.01 -5.20
CA ALA A 160 -17.40 1.54 -3.92
C ALA A 160 -17.44 0.00 -3.85
N PRO A 161 -16.34 -0.67 -3.44
CA PRO A 161 -16.39 -2.08 -3.06
C PRO A 161 -17.34 -2.28 -1.87
N PRO A 162 -17.93 -3.49 -1.70
CA PRO A 162 -18.78 -3.76 -0.55
C PRO A 162 -17.99 -3.61 0.75
N LEU A 163 -18.65 -3.08 1.79
CA LEU A 163 -18.04 -3.00 3.12
C LEU A 163 -17.82 -4.42 3.67
N PRO A 164 -16.74 -4.67 4.44
CA PRO A 164 -16.53 -5.98 5.05
C PRO A 164 -17.72 -6.48 5.88
N ALA A 165 -18.42 -5.60 6.60
CA ALA A 165 -19.62 -5.95 7.35
C ALA A 165 -20.77 -6.51 6.48
N GLN A 166 -20.85 -6.11 5.21
CA GLN A 166 -21.81 -6.65 4.24
C GLN A 166 -21.38 -8.03 3.68
N GLN A 167 -20.16 -8.45 4.00
CA GLN A 167 -19.53 -9.70 3.58
C GLN A 167 -19.16 -10.58 4.80
N MET A 168 -19.95 -10.51 5.88
CA MET A 168 -19.69 -11.28 7.11
C MET A 168 -18.27 -11.04 7.69
N ASN A 169 -17.76 -9.81 7.56
CA ASN A 169 -16.39 -9.41 7.90
C ASN A 169 -15.30 -10.21 7.18
N GLN A 170 -15.59 -10.67 5.97
CA GLN A 170 -14.61 -11.36 5.13
C GLN A 170 -13.88 -10.39 4.22
N LEU A 171 -12.56 -10.46 4.24
CA LEU A 171 -11.68 -9.79 3.28
C LEU A 171 -11.62 -10.62 1.99
N GLY A 172 -11.51 -9.97 0.84
CA GLY A 172 -11.40 -10.58 -0.48
C GLY A 172 -10.18 -10.14 -1.27
N TRP A 173 -9.91 -10.86 -2.36
CA TRP A 173 -8.85 -10.48 -3.31
C TRP A 173 -9.03 -9.08 -3.89
N ASN A 174 -10.26 -8.64 -4.12
CA ASN A 174 -10.52 -7.30 -4.61
C ASN A 174 -10.02 -6.23 -3.63
N ASP A 175 -10.13 -6.47 -2.32
CA ASP A 175 -9.62 -5.56 -1.30
C ASP A 175 -8.10 -5.45 -1.36
N ILE A 176 -7.41 -6.58 -1.57
CA ILE A 176 -5.94 -6.62 -1.75
C ILE A 176 -5.50 -5.75 -2.95
N PHE A 177 -6.29 -5.67 -4.01
CA PHE A 177 -5.97 -4.83 -5.17
C PHE A 177 -6.28 -3.35 -4.96
N VAL A 178 -7.35 -3.03 -4.23
CA VAL A 178 -7.93 -1.68 -4.17
C VAL A 178 -7.48 -0.91 -2.94
N PHE A 179 -7.60 -1.51 -1.76
CA PHE A 179 -7.38 -0.83 -0.48
C PHE A 179 -6.00 -0.18 -0.35
N PRO A 180 -4.86 -0.80 -0.74
CA PRO A 180 -3.55 -0.20 -0.53
C PRO A 180 -3.37 1.18 -1.16
N VAL A 181 -3.94 1.39 -2.35
CA VAL A 181 -3.84 2.68 -3.06
C VAL A 181 -4.74 3.71 -2.39
N LEU A 182 -6.01 3.35 -2.11
CA LEU A 182 -6.94 4.24 -1.42
C LEU A 182 -6.44 4.63 -0.01
N ARG A 183 -5.85 3.68 0.71
CA ARG A 183 -5.20 3.90 2.01
C ARG A 183 -4.09 4.93 1.87
N ASN A 184 -3.23 4.83 0.86
CA ASN A 184 -2.15 5.80 0.68
C ASN A 184 -2.66 7.20 0.29
N LEU A 185 -3.78 7.30 -0.43
CA LEU A 185 -4.41 8.58 -0.75
C LEU A 185 -4.85 9.37 0.50
N THR A 186 -4.99 8.72 1.67
CA THR A 186 -5.21 9.42 2.95
C THR A 186 -4.02 10.27 3.40
N MET A 187 -2.85 10.19 2.74
CA MET A 187 -1.73 11.12 2.94
C MET A 187 -2.02 12.52 2.37
N VAL A 188 -2.95 12.64 1.43
CA VAL A 188 -3.22 13.90 0.70
C VAL A 188 -4.26 14.69 1.48
N LYS A 189 -3.85 15.83 2.02
CA LYS A 189 -4.75 16.68 2.80
C LYS A 189 -5.89 17.23 1.93
N ASP A 190 -7.10 17.24 2.49
CA ASP A 190 -8.32 17.77 1.88
C ASP A 190 -8.62 17.14 0.50
N LEU A 191 -8.25 15.88 0.27
CA LEU A 191 -8.65 15.11 -0.92
C LEU A 191 -10.13 14.72 -0.80
N ALA A 192 -10.94 15.10 -1.78
CA ALA A 192 -12.36 14.76 -1.80
C ALA A 192 -12.58 13.29 -2.20
N MET A 193 -12.47 12.39 -1.23
CA MET A 193 -12.88 11.00 -1.38
C MET A 193 -14.38 10.86 -1.11
N PRO A 194 -15.18 10.23 -2.00
CA PRO A 194 -16.59 9.92 -1.74
C PRO A 194 -16.81 9.21 -0.42
N ASP A 195 -17.91 9.52 0.27
CA ASP A 195 -18.20 9.00 1.61
C ASP A 195 -18.20 7.47 1.66
N GLU A 196 -18.74 6.81 0.63
CA GLU A 196 -18.76 5.35 0.55
C GLU A 196 -17.35 4.74 0.42
N LEU A 197 -16.46 5.40 -0.32
CA LEU A 197 -15.06 4.98 -0.43
C LEU A 197 -14.30 5.25 0.87
N ALA A 198 -14.55 6.38 1.54
CA ALA A 198 -13.94 6.69 2.83
C ALA A 198 -14.38 5.69 3.91
N GLN A 199 -15.66 5.31 3.94
CA GLN A 199 -16.20 4.27 4.82
C GLN A 199 -15.56 2.91 4.54
N TYR A 200 -15.41 2.55 3.26
CA TYR A 200 -14.72 1.33 2.85
C TYR A 200 -13.27 1.30 3.33
N VAL A 201 -12.51 2.37 3.12
CA VAL A 201 -11.12 2.49 3.57
C VAL A 201 -11.03 2.35 5.09
N ALA A 202 -11.89 3.04 5.85
CA ALA A 202 -11.91 2.93 7.30
C ALA A 202 -12.23 1.49 7.78
N ALA A 203 -13.23 0.84 7.18
CA ALA A 203 -13.63 -0.50 7.56
C ALA A 203 -12.57 -1.57 7.24
N VAL A 204 -11.90 -1.48 6.09
CA VAL A 204 -10.81 -2.40 5.75
C VAL A 204 -9.57 -2.13 6.63
N ALA A 205 -9.26 -0.87 6.91
CA ALA A 205 -8.19 -0.50 7.83
C ALA A 205 -8.39 -1.09 9.23
N GLU A 206 -9.60 -0.97 9.78
CA GLU A 206 -9.97 -1.57 11.07
C GLU A 206 -9.87 -3.09 11.04
N LEU A 207 -10.46 -3.74 10.02
CA LEU A 207 -10.46 -5.20 9.90
C LEU A 207 -9.05 -5.80 9.77
N THR A 208 -8.12 -5.04 9.20
CA THR A 208 -6.76 -5.52 8.89
C THR A 208 -5.68 -4.92 9.79
N ASP A 209 -6.05 -4.15 10.82
CA ASP A 209 -5.12 -3.43 11.70
C ASP A 209 -4.06 -2.61 10.92
N VAL A 210 -4.48 -1.98 9.82
CA VAL A 210 -3.62 -1.11 9.00
C VAL A 210 -3.91 0.34 9.32
N LYS A 211 -2.88 1.07 9.74
CA LYS A 211 -3.01 2.51 10.02
C LYS A 211 -3.20 3.35 8.76
N LEU A 212 -4.12 4.30 8.83
CA LEU A 212 -4.30 5.36 7.83
C LEU A 212 -3.34 6.53 8.11
N TYR A 213 -3.24 7.46 7.15
CA TYR A 213 -2.39 8.65 7.24
C TYR A 213 -3.14 9.95 7.52
N THR A 214 -4.45 9.87 7.80
CA THR A 214 -5.31 11.04 7.97
C THR A 214 -4.76 12.07 8.96
N ASP A 215 -4.18 11.63 10.08
CA ASP A 215 -3.60 12.52 11.11
C ASP A 215 -2.25 13.14 10.71
N LEU A 216 -1.61 12.60 9.67
CA LEU A 216 -0.31 13.02 9.15
C LEU A 216 -0.41 13.71 7.79
N ALA A 217 -1.63 13.87 7.27
CA ALA A 217 -1.89 14.33 5.91
C ALA A 217 -1.24 15.70 5.64
N LYS A 218 -0.68 15.84 4.43
CA LYS A 218 0.04 17.03 3.96
C LYS A 218 -0.60 17.64 2.72
#